data_AF-A0A653DEQ7-F1
#
_entry.id   AF-A0A653DEQ7-F1
#
_cell.length_a   1.000
_cell.length_b   1.000
_cell.length_c   1.000
_cell.angle_alpha   90.00
_cell.angle_beta   90.00
_cell.angle_gamma   90.00
#
_symmetry.space_group_name_H-M   'P 1'
#
loop_
_entity.id
_entity.type
_entity.pdbx_description
1 polymer ?
#
loop_
_entity_poly.entity_id
_entity_poly.type
_entity_poly.pdbx_seq_one_letter_code
_entity_poly.pdbx_strand_id
1 'polypeptide(L)'
;MAKFFVLLACVGLFQAAYGLQCYTCTGDNCESKSNMEHWQKPTCGKSNDPKLEPACMKHTYKDKAGKEMVERGCHLVPVSGDFTCPRIGETTTVSCITCKADLCNSAQNVKFNMFAVVGVICSFFITKLFI
;
A
#
# COMPACT_ATOMS: atom_id res chain seq x y z
N MET A 1 23.17 6.16 30.84
CA MET A 1 23.51 5.67 29.49
C MET A 1 23.07 4.24 29.21
N ALA A 2 23.00 3.33 30.19
CA ALA A 2 22.51 1.94 29.97
C ALA A 2 21.03 1.80 29.56
N LYS A 3 20.17 2.77 29.92
CA LYS A 3 18.72 2.74 29.63
C LYS A 3 18.39 2.93 28.14
N PHE A 4 19.28 3.56 27.37
CA PHE A 4 19.07 3.82 25.94
C PHE A 4 19.33 2.58 25.06
N PHE A 5 20.29 1.74 25.46
CA PHE A 5 20.63 0.49 24.76
C PHE A 5 19.53 -0.57 24.86
N VAL A 6 18.80 -0.62 25.98
CA VAL A 6 17.65 -1.52 26.17
C VAL A 6 16.49 -1.15 25.23
N LEU A 7 16.24 0.15 25.06
CA LEU A 7 15.20 0.66 24.16
C LEU A 7 15.51 0.35 22.68
N LEU A 8 16.77 0.46 22.26
CA LEU A 8 17.21 0.12 20.90
C LEU A 8 17.11 -1.39 20.61
N ALA A 9 17.40 -2.24 21.60
CA ALA A 9 17.27 -3.70 21.47
C ALA A 9 15.79 -4.13 21.33
N CYS A 10 14.85 -3.44 21.98
CA CYS A 10 13.43 -3.72 21.84
C CYS A 10 12.88 -3.33 20.46
N VAL A 11 13.33 -2.22 19.86
CA VAL A 11 12.87 -1.78 18.53
C VAL A 11 13.37 -2.70 17.41
N GLY A 12 14.56 -3.32 17.56
CA GLY A 12 15.11 -4.27 16.59
C GLY A 12 14.31 -5.59 16.47
N LEU A 13 13.60 -5.99 17.52
CA LEU A 13 12.83 -7.24 17.54
C LEU A 13 11.44 -7.14 16.88
N PHE A 14 10.93 -5.94 16.59
CA PHE A 14 9.60 -5.74 16.00
C PHE A 14 9.57 -5.75 14.47
N GLN A 15 10.70 -5.91 13.78
CA GLN A 15 10.76 -5.85 12.32
C GLN A 15 10.33 -7.17 11.62
N ALA A 16 10.07 -8.25 12.36
CA ALA A 16 9.98 -9.59 11.78
C ALA A 16 8.58 -10.06 11.31
N ALA A 17 7.49 -9.36 11.61
CA ALA A 17 6.14 -9.95 11.48
C ALA A 17 5.07 -9.12 10.74
N TYR A 18 5.38 -7.93 10.23
CA TYR A 18 4.39 -7.16 9.49
C TYR A 18 4.41 -7.57 8.02
N GLY A 19 3.44 -8.41 7.62
CA GLY A 19 3.11 -8.60 6.21
C GLY A 19 2.31 -7.41 5.70
N LEU A 20 2.55 -7.01 4.45
CA LEU A 20 1.85 -5.90 3.80
C LEU A 20 0.33 -6.11 3.87
N GLN A 21 -0.43 -5.12 4.35
CA GLN A 21 -1.89 -5.14 4.32
C GLN A 21 -2.43 -4.29 3.18
N CYS A 22 -3.46 -4.77 2.47
CA CYS A 22 -4.10 -4.03 1.38
C CYS A 22 -5.61 -4.04 1.54
N TYR A 23 -6.29 -3.01 1.00
CA TYR A 23 -7.74 -3.06 0.86
C TYR A 23 -8.14 -4.02 -0.25
N THR A 24 -9.15 -4.83 0.02
CA THR A 24 -9.78 -5.74 -0.95
C THR A 24 -11.24 -5.40 -1.13
N CYS A 25 -11.63 -5.14 -2.38
CA CYS A 25 -13.02 -4.93 -2.81
C CYS A 25 -13.10 -5.11 -4.33
N THR A 26 -14.33 -5.26 -4.86
CA THR A 26 -14.59 -5.33 -6.30
C THR A 26 -15.87 -4.57 -6.66
N GLY A 27 -15.85 -3.90 -7.81
CA GLY A 27 -17.02 -3.27 -8.44
C GLY A 27 -17.59 -2.10 -7.65
N ASP A 28 -18.92 -2.02 -7.57
CA ASP A 28 -19.65 -0.91 -6.92
C ASP A 28 -19.26 -0.73 -5.45
N ASN A 29 -18.87 -1.83 -4.79
CA ASN A 29 -18.41 -1.80 -3.41
C ASN A 29 -17.11 -1.01 -3.23
N CYS A 30 -16.33 -0.77 -4.30
CA CYS A 30 -15.09 0.00 -4.28
C CYS A 30 -15.22 1.48 -4.65
N GLU A 31 -16.39 1.93 -5.11
CA GLU A 31 -16.53 3.26 -5.72
C GLU A 31 -16.43 4.39 -4.68
N SER A 32 -17.04 4.21 -3.51
CA SER A 32 -17.12 5.26 -2.49
C SER A 32 -16.17 5.03 -1.31
N LYS A 33 -15.59 6.12 -0.80
CA LYS A 33 -14.86 6.11 0.48
C LYS A 33 -15.77 5.82 1.67
N SER A 34 -17.08 6.07 1.57
CA SER A 34 -18.02 5.78 2.65
C SER A 34 -18.14 4.29 2.94
N ASN A 35 -17.84 3.43 1.95
CA ASN A 35 -17.86 1.98 2.11
C ASN A 35 -16.50 1.41 2.56
N MET A 36 -15.49 2.25 2.74
CA MET A 36 -14.12 1.82 3.05
C MET A 36 -14.02 1.11 4.41
N GLU A 37 -14.93 1.39 5.34
CA GLU A 37 -15.02 0.70 6.63
C GLU A 37 -15.38 -0.79 6.49
N HIS A 38 -16.08 -1.14 5.40
CA HIS A 38 -16.49 -2.52 5.10
C HIS A 38 -15.50 -3.25 4.18
N TRP A 39 -14.48 -2.57 3.66
CA TRP A 39 -13.47 -3.22 2.83
C TRP A 39 -12.60 -4.14 3.69
N GLN A 40 -12.37 -5.34 3.16
CA GLN A 40 -11.49 -6.30 3.82
C GLN A 40 -10.05 -5.79 3.76
N LYS A 41 -9.28 -6.09 4.82
CA LYS A 41 -7.87 -5.68 4.96
C LYS A 41 -6.98 -6.89 5.18
N PRO A 42 -6.96 -7.88 4.26
CA PRO A 42 -6.12 -9.04 4.44
C PRO A 42 -4.64 -8.67 4.42
N THR A 43 -3.86 -9.43 5.17
CA THR A 43 -2.40 -9.45 5.04
C THR A 43 -2.04 -10.21 3.75
N CYS A 44 -1.24 -9.60 2.89
CA CYS A 44 -0.80 -10.20 1.63
C CYS A 44 0.13 -11.39 1.88
N GLY A 45 -0.06 -12.43 1.06
CA GLY A 45 0.82 -13.60 1.05
C GLY A 45 2.23 -13.24 0.61
N LYS A 46 3.21 -14.00 1.10
CA LYS A 46 4.60 -13.92 0.62
C LYS A 46 4.76 -14.84 -0.59
N SER A 47 5.58 -14.40 -1.55
CA SER A 47 6.02 -15.26 -2.64
C SER A 47 7.17 -16.16 -2.18
N ASN A 48 7.20 -17.40 -2.66
CA ASN A 48 8.40 -18.26 -2.56
C ASN A 48 9.41 -17.95 -3.68
N ASP A 49 8.98 -17.26 -4.74
CA ASP A 49 9.85 -16.78 -5.80
C ASP A 49 10.50 -15.44 -5.37
N PRO A 50 11.84 -15.35 -5.27
CA PRO A 50 12.54 -14.13 -4.88
C PRO A 50 12.43 -12.99 -5.92
N LYS A 51 11.96 -13.28 -7.13
CA LYS A 51 11.73 -12.27 -8.18
C LYS A 51 10.36 -11.59 -8.06
N LEU A 52 9.51 -12.06 -7.14
CA LEU A 52 8.19 -11.50 -6.90
C LEU A 52 8.07 -10.99 -5.47
N GLU A 53 7.43 -9.86 -5.29
CA GLU A 53 7.13 -9.29 -3.98
C GLU A 53 5.65 -8.91 -3.87
N PRO A 54 5.07 -8.95 -2.66
CA PRO A 54 3.70 -8.49 -2.46
C PRO A 54 3.58 -6.97 -2.64
N ALA A 55 2.55 -6.54 -3.35
CA ALA A 55 2.16 -5.15 -3.50
C ALA A 55 0.63 -5.02 -3.44
N CYS A 56 0.16 -3.85 -3.01
CA CYS A 56 -1.25 -3.49 -3.15
C CYS A 56 -1.50 -2.99 -4.57
N MET A 57 -2.59 -3.45 -5.17
CA MET A 57 -3.06 -3.00 -6.48
C MET A 57 -4.37 -2.21 -6.33
N LYS A 58 -4.52 -1.19 -7.16
CA LYS A 58 -5.80 -0.58 -7.52
C LYS A 58 -5.93 -0.61 -9.04
N HIS A 59 -6.94 -1.32 -9.53
CA HIS A 59 -7.25 -1.44 -10.95
C HIS A 59 -8.59 -0.75 -11.23
N THR A 60 -8.56 0.29 -12.04
CA THR A 60 -9.75 0.93 -12.61
C THR A 60 -9.95 0.42 -14.03
N TYR A 61 -11.14 -0.08 -14.33
CA TYR A 61 -11.48 -0.63 -15.65
C TYR A 61 -12.90 -0.22 -16.06
N LYS A 62 -13.20 -0.28 -17.35
CA LYS A 62 -14.57 -0.13 -17.87
C LYS A 62 -15.20 -1.49 -18.09
N ASP A 63 -16.38 -1.70 -17.52
CA ASP A 63 -17.19 -2.89 -17.76
C ASP A 63 -17.75 -2.92 -19.20
N LYS A 64 -18.53 -3.96 -19.52
CA LYS A 64 -19.15 -4.13 -20.85
C LYS A 64 -20.14 -3.02 -21.20
N ALA A 65 -20.74 -2.37 -20.19
CA ALA A 65 -21.63 -1.24 -20.36
C ALA A 65 -20.87 0.10 -20.47
N GLY A 66 -19.54 0.09 -20.35
CA GLY A 66 -18.69 1.28 -20.37
C GLY A 66 -18.63 2.01 -19.02
N LYS A 67 -19.22 1.45 -17.96
CA LYS A 67 -19.17 2.01 -16.60
C LYS A 67 -17.79 1.78 -16.01
N GLU A 68 -17.21 2.81 -15.39
CA GLU A 68 -15.95 2.69 -14.66
C GLU A 68 -16.16 1.95 -13.35
N MET A 69 -15.36 0.91 -13.15
CA MET A 69 -15.36 0.02 -12.00
C MET A 69 -13.96 0.01 -11.39
N VAL A 70 -13.89 -0.30 -10.09
CA VAL A 70 -12.63 -0.38 -9.36
C VAL A 70 -12.51 -1.75 -8.70
N GLU A 71 -11.33 -2.32 -8.79
CA GLU A 71 -10.91 -3.50 -8.03
C GLU A 71 -9.65 -3.16 -7.23
N ARG A 72 -9.59 -3.66 -6.00
CA ARG A 72 -8.46 -3.47 -5.09
C ARG A 72 -8.09 -4.82 -4.48
N GLY A 73 -6.80 -5.06 -4.29
CA GLY A 73 -6.34 -6.29 -3.65
C GLY A 73 -4.83 -6.44 -3.56
N CYS A 74 -4.40 -7.58 -3.03
CA CYS A 74 -2.99 -7.99 -2.98
C CYS A 74 -2.58 -8.66 -4.28
N HIS A 75 -1.44 -8.26 -4.84
CA HIS A 75 -0.83 -8.90 -6.01
C HIS A 75 0.66 -9.16 -5.79
N LEU A 76 1.17 -10.23 -6.39
CA LEU A 76 2.60 -10.45 -6.52
C LEU A 76 3.08 -9.72 -7.77
N VAL A 77 4.03 -8.81 -7.60
CA VAL A 77 4.60 -8.00 -8.68
C VAL A 77 6.08 -8.32 -8.83
N PRO A 78 6.65 -8.20 -10.05
CA PRO A 78 8.09 -8.33 -10.25
C PRO A 78 8.85 -7.32 -9.38
N VAL A 79 9.94 -7.77 -8.74
CA VAL A 79 10.85 -6.89 -8.00
C VAL A 79 11.53 -5.89 -8.94
N SER A 80 11.76 -6.33 -10.17
CA SER A 80 12.32 -5.53 -11.25
C SER A 80 11.53 -5.74 -12.54
N GLY A 81 11.28 -4.65 -13.28
CA GLY A 81 10.54 -4.66 -14.53
C GLY A 81 9.11 -4.13 -14.38
N ASP A 82 8.39 -4.11 -15.49
CA ASP A 82 7.03 -3.56 -15.53
C ASP A 82 6.01 -4.60 -15.05
N PHE A 83 5.06 -4.16 -14.23
CA PHE A 83 3.91 -4.96 -13.84
C PHE A 83 2.80 -4.85 -14.88
N THR A 84 2.43 -5.96 -15.49
CA THR A 84 1.25 -6.04 -16.36
C THR A 84 0.03 -6.36 -15.52
N CYS A 85 -0.97 -5.48 -15.61
CA CYS A 85 -2.18 -5.63 -14.82
C CYS A 85 -3.02 -6.82 -15.28
N PRO A 86 -3.67 -7.51 -14.32
CA PRO A 86 -4.52 -8.65 -14.65
C PRO A 86 -5.64 -8.19 -15.58
N ARG A 87 -5.90 -8.98 -16.62
CA ARG A 87 -7.00 -8.70 -17.55
C ARG A 87 -8.29 -9.25 -16.96
N ILE A 88 -9.24 -8.37 -16.64
CA ILE A 88 -10.54 -8.76 -16.10
C ILE A 88 -11.50 -9.01 -17.26
N GLY A 89 -11.52 -10.24 -17.80
CA GLY A 89 -12.40 -10.60 -18.92
C GLY A 89 -12.27 -9.70 -20.15
N GLU A 90 -13.41 -9.26 -20.70
CA GLU A 90 -13.51 -8.35 -21.85
C GLU A 90 -13.64 -6.87 -21.43
N THR A 91 -13.00 -6.48 -20.33
CA THR A 91 -12.99 -5.08 -19.87
C THR A 91 -11.82 -4.30 -20.46
N THR A 92 -11.96 -2.97 -20.45
CA THR A 92 -10.87 -2.06 -20.85
C THR A 92 -10.22 -1.45 -19.61
N THR A 93 -8.93 -1.72 -19.39
CA THR A 93 -8.17 -1.09 -18.30
C THR A 93 -8.06 0.42 -18.52
N VAL A 94 -8.49 1.20 -17.52
CA VAL A 94 -8.36 2.66 -17.50
C VAL A 94 -7.09 3.07 -16.77
N SER A 95 -6.86 2.47 -15.60
CA SER A 95 -5.69 2.75 -14.77
C SER A 95 -5.37 1.55 -13.92
N CYS A 96 -4.09 1.35 -13.65
CA CYS A 96 -3.65 0.30 -12.76
C CYS A 96 -2.39 0.74 -12.03
N ILE A 97 -2.49 0.88 -10.72
CA ILE A 97 -1.46 1.45 -9.88
C ILE A 97 -1.13 0.44 -8.79
N THR A 98 0.15 0.21 -8.58
CA THR A 98 0.66 -0.62 -7.49
C THR A 98 1.41 0.23 -6.46
N CYS A 99 1.40 -0.19 -5.21
CA CYS A 99 2.13 0.46 -4.13
C CYS A 99 2.48 -0.55 -3.03
N LYS A 100 3.51 -0.25 -2.23
CA LYS A 100 4.14 -1.21 -1.29
C LYS A 100 4.06 -0.76 0.18
N ALA A 101 3.16 0.15 0.50
CA ALA A 101 2.91 0.60 1.87
C ALA A 101 1.57 0.07 2.36
N ASP A 102 1.42 -0.15 3.66
CA ASP A 102 0.16 -0.67 4.20
C ASP A 102 -1.02 0.22 3.79
N LEU A 103 -2.07 -0.42 3.29
CA LEU A 103 -3.35 0.19 2.96
C LEU A 103 -3.22 1.36 1.95
N CYS A 104 -2.11 1.40 1.20
CA CYS A 104 -1.78 2.47 0.25
C CYS A 104 -2.73 2.52 -0.95
N ASN A 105 -3.36 1.39 -1.27
CA ASN A 105 -4.40 1.29 -2.28
C ASN A 105 -5.75 1.78 -1.75
N SER A 106 -5.82 2.72 -0.81
CA SER A 106 -7.07 3.42 -0.43
C SER A 106 -7.39 4.58 -1.35
N ALA A 107 -6.37 5.32 -1.77
CA ALA A 107 -6.58 6.60 -2.45
C ALA A 107 -7.25 6.41 -3.82
N GLN A 108 -8.02 7.42 -4.24
CA GLN A 108 -8.49 7.51 -5.62
C GLN A 108 -7.39 7.98 -6.56
N ASN A 109 -6.41 8.74 -6.06
CA ASN A 109 -5.14 9.10 -6.72
C ASN A 109 -4.05 9.21 -5.65
N VAL A 110 -2.96 8.45 -5.77
CA VAL A 110 -1.86 8.48 -4.78
C VAL A 110 -0.77 9.42 -5.29
N LYS A 111 -0.71 10.63 -4.74
CA LYS A 111 0.53 11.41 -4.66
C LYS A 111 0.64 11.89 -3.22
N PHE A 112 1.31 11.13 -2.37
CA PHE A 112 1.69 11.63 -1.05
C PHE A 112 3.08 11.12 -0.66
N ASN A 113 4.02 12.06 -0.57
CA ASN A 113 5.41 11.80 -0.19
C ASN A 113 5.54 12.04 1.33
N MET A 114 5.33 10.99 2.11
CA MET A 114 5.28 11.03 3.59
C MET A 114 6.61 11.47 4.24
N PHE A 115 7.73 11.40 3.50
CA PHE A 115 9.06 11.77 3.98
C PHE A 115 9.24 13.27 4.26
N ALA A 116 8.39 14.14 3.70
CA ALA A 116 8.47 15.58 3.94
C ALA A 116 8.02 15.97 5.37
N VAL A 117 7.10 15.22 5.98
CA VAL A 117 6.52 15.58 7.28
C VAL A 117 7.46 15.23 8.44
N VAL A 118 8.16 14.09 8.35
CA VAL A 118 9.08 13.64 9.41
C VAL A 118 10.31 14.54 9.51
N GLY A 119 10.81 15.05 8.39
CA GLY A 119 11.96 15.97 8.37
C GLY A 119 11.72 17.29 9.11
N VAL A 120 10.50 17.84 9.02
CA VAL A 120 10.13 19.10 9.69
C VAL A 120 10.00 18.93 11.20
N ILE A 121 9.50 17.77 11.65
CA ILE A 121 9.36 17.50 13.09
C ILE A 121 10.74 17.31 13.72
N CYS A 122 11.64 16.54 13.08
CA CYS A 122 12.99 16.33 13.58
C CYS A 122 13.82 17.62 13.66
N SER A 123 13.70 18.53 12.68
CA SER A 123 14.44 19.80 12.71
C SER A 123 13.97 20.71 13.86
N PHE A 124 12.67 20.71 14.18
CA PHE A 124 12.11 21.49 15.30
C PHE A 124 12.57 20.99 16.69
N PHE A 125 12.72 19.68 16.87
CA PHE A 125 13.21 19.12 18.13
C PHE A 125 14.73 19.28 18.29
N ILE A 126 15.50 19.21 17.21
CA ILE A 126 16.96 19.44 17.26
C ILE A 126 17.27 20.92 17.56
N THR A 127 16.53 21.87 16.99
CA THR A 127 16.75 23.30 17.29
C THR A 127 16.43 23.68 18.72
N LYS A 128 15.51 22.98 19.40
CA LYS A 128 15.22 23.19 20.82
C LYS A 128 16.14 22.47 21.80
N LEU A 129 16.96 21.52 21.33
CA LEU A 129 17.91 20.78 22.17
C LEU A 129 19.33 21.34 22.13
N PHE A 130 19.62 22.22 21.16
CA PHE A 130 20.93 22.84 20.94
C PHE A 130 20.95 24.37 21.10
N ILE A 131 19.86 24.95 21.62
CA ILE A 131 19.80 26.34 22.12
C ILE A 131 19.54 26.28 23.62
#